data_AF-A0A2X3JHA2-F1
#
_entry.id   AF-A0A2X3JHA2-F1
#
_cell.length_a   1.000
_cell.length_b   1.000
_cell.length_c   1.000
_cell.angle_alpha   90.00
_cell.angle_beta   90.00
_cell.angle_gamma   90.00
#
_symmetry.space_group_name_H-M   'P 1'
#
loop_
_entity.id
_entity.type
_entity.pdbx_description
1 polymer ?
#
loop_
_entity_poly.entity_id
_entity_poly.type
_entity_poly.pdbx_seq_one_letter_code
_entity_poly.pdbx_strand_id
1 'polypeptide(L)' 'MSHLDEVIARVDAAIEESVIAHMNELLIALSDDAELSREDRYTQQQRCAHRYCSSRSQA' A
#
# COMPACT_ATOMS: atom_id res chain seq x y z
N MET A 1 -5.05 -16.18 9.78
CA MET A 1 -4.23 -15.04 9.32
C MET A 1 -5.10 -13.82 9.46
N SER A 2 -4.57 -12.70 9.97
CA SER A 2 -5.36 -11.48 10.07
C SER A 2 -5.50 -10.87 8.68
N HIS A 3 -6.65 -10.28 8.35
CA HIS A 3 -6.84 -9.49 7.12
C HIS A 3 -5.70 -8.49 6.91
N LEU A 4 -5.18 -7.94 8.01
CA LEU A 4 -4.02 -7.05 8.01
C LEU A 4 -2.74 -7.71 7.45
N ASP A 5 -2.48 -8.98 7.74
CA ASP A 5 -1.30 -9.70 7.23
C ASP A 5 -1.37 -9.90 5.71
N GLU A 6 -2.56 -10.21 5.20
CA GLU A 6 -2.80 -10.38 3.75
C GLU A 6 -2.60 -9.06 3.00
N VAL A 7 -3.09 -7.97 3.59
CA VAL A 7 -2.91 -6.61 3.07
C VAL A 7 -1.44 -6.20 3.05
N ILE A 8 -0.68 -6.49 4.12
CA ILE A 8 0.76 -6.19 4.19
C ILE A 8 1.52 -6.95 3.10
N ALA A 9 1.27 -8.25 2.94
CA ALA A 9 1.91 -9.07 1.92
C ALA A 9 1.63 -8.53 0.50
N ARG A 10 0.40 -8.07 0.24
CA ARG A 10 0.03 -7.49 -1.06
C ARG A 10 0.70 -6.14 -1.30
N VAL A 11 0.86 -5.31 -0.27
CA VAL A 11 1.58 -4.03 -0.34
C VAL A 11 3.07 -4.25 -0.61
N ASP A 12 3.71 -5.18 0.10
CA ASP A 12 5.13 -5.46 -0.09
C ASP A 12 5.43 -6.03 -1.49
N ALA A 13 4.58 -6.92 -2.02
CA ALA A 13 4.72 -7.45 -3.38
C ALA A 13 4.66 -6.34 -4.46
N ALA A 14 3.73 -5.40 -4.33
CA ALA A 14 3.63 -4.28 -5.29
C ALA A 14 4.76 -3.26 -5.16
N ILE A 15 5.32 -3.10 -3.96
CA ILE A 15 6.53 -2.30 -3.75
C ILE A 15 7.73 -2.98 -4.42
N GLU A 16 7.85 -4.30 -4.33
CA GLU A 16 8.93 -5.08 -4.95
C GLU A 16 8.88 -5.04 -6.48
N GLU A 17 7.68 -5.07 -7.07
CA GLU A 17 7.50 -4.88 -8.52
C GLU A 17 7.80 -3.44 -8.98
N SER A 18 7.78 -2.45 -8.09
CA SER A 18 8.05 -1.02 -8.38
C SER A 18 7.13 -0.45 -9.49
N VAL A 19 5.95 -1.05 -9.69
CA VAL A 19 4.98 -0.61 -10.70
C VAL A 19 4.07 0.44 -10.09
N ILE A 20 4.25 1.69 -10.52
CA ILE A 20 3.47 2.86 -10.08
C ILE A 20 1.95 2.65 -10.24
N ALA A 21 1.51 1.95 -11.29
CA ALA A 21 0.10 1.63 -11.50
C ALA A 21 -0.46 0.74 -10.38
N HIS A 22 0.23 -0.36 -10.05
CA HIS A 22 -0.16 -1.25 -8.98
C HIS A 22 -0.14 -0.59 -7.61
N MET A 23 0.80 0.32 -7.35
CA MET A 23 0.79 1.11 -6.12
C MET A 23 -0.46 2.01 -6.00
N ASN A 24 -0.92 2.62 -7.09
CA ASN A 24 -2.15 3.43 -7.08
C ASN A 24 -3.40 2.56 -6.92
N GLU A 25 -3.47 1.42 -7.61
CA GLU A 25 -4.56 0.45 -7.44
C GLU A 25 -4.64 -0.07 -6.01
N LEU A 26 -3.49 -0.35 -5.38
CA LEU A 26 -3.43 -0.75 -3.97
C LEU A 26 -3.86 0.34 -3.01
N LEU A 27 -3.48 1.60 -3.26
CA LEU A 27 -3.96 2.73 -2.45
C LEU A 27 -5.48 2.88 -2.53
N ILE A 28 -6.07 2.68 -3.71
CA ILE A 28 -7.52 2.71 -3.93
C ILE A 28 -8.17 1.53 -3.21
N ALA A 29 -7.65 0.31 -3.39
CA ALA A 29 -8.18 -0.89 -2.74
C ALA A 29 -8.13 -0.79 -1.21
N LEU A 30 -7.00 -0.31 -0.64
CA LEU A 30 -6.87 -0.01 0.78
C LEU A 30 -7.86 1.07 1.24
N SER A 31 -8.15 2.05 0.37
CA SER A 31 -9.09 3.12 0.68
C SER A 31 -10.54 2.63 0.77
N ASP A 32 -10.91 1.64 -0.04
CA ASP A 32 -12.26 1.05 -0.10
C ASP A 32 -12.48 -0.05 0.96
N ASP A 33 -11.39 -0.60 1.49
CA ASP A 33 -11.42 -1.72 2.42
C ASP A 33 -12.01 -1.34 3.79
N ALA A 34 -13.32 -1.54 3.96
CA ALA A 34 -14.07 -1.19 5.18
C ALA A 34 -13.77 -2.11 6.38
N GLU A 35 -13.09 -3.24 6.17
CA GLU A 35 -12.67 -4.18 7.22
C GLU A 35 -11.43 -3.68 7.97
N LEU A 36 -10.62 -2.81 7.35
CA LEU A 36 -9.53 -2.11 8.00
C LEU A 36 -10.02 -0.94 8.88
N SER A 37 -9.52 -0.89 10.11
CA SER A 37 -9.66 0.30 10.94
C SER A 37 -9.02 1.50 10.22
N ARG A 38 -9.62 2.69 10.40
CA ARG A 38 -9.16 3.92 9.76
C ARG A 38 -7.67 4.19 10.04
N GLU A 39 -7.19 3.84 11.22
CA GLU A 39 -5.80 4.01 11.65
C GLU A 39 -4.82 3.10 10.89
N ASP A 40 -5.17 1.81 10.74
CA ASP A 40 -4.37 0.84 9.98
C ASP A 40 -4.31 1.23 8.50
N ARG A 41 -5.45 1.62 7.93
CA ARG A 41 -5.53 2.12 6.56
C ARG A 41 -4.63 3.33 6.35
N TYR A 42 -4.68 4.32 7.24
CA TYR A 42 -3.81 5.50 7.17
C TYR A 42 -2.33 5.15 7.30
N THR A 43 -1.98 4.17 8.13
CA THR A 43 -0.62 3.69 8.31
C THR A 43 -0.08 3.04 7.03
N GLN A 44 -0.87 2.15 6.40
CA GLN A 44 -0.46 1.50 5.15
C GLN A 44 -0.41 2.49 3.98
N GLN A 45 -1.34 3.44 3.89
CA GLN A 45 -1.31 4.50 2.86
C GLN A 45 -0.06 5.40 2.99
N GLN A 46 0.32 5.78 4.22
CA GLN A 46 1.54 6.56 4.44
C GLN A 46 2.81 5.78 4.08
N ARG A 47 2.86 4.47 4.39
CA ARG A 47 3.98 3.59 3.97
C ARG A 47 4.09 3.54 2.44
N CYS A 48 2.99 3.32 1.74
CA CYS A 48 2.95 3.35 0.28
C CYS A 48 3.38 4.72 -0.28
N ALA A 49 2.87 5.82 0.25
CA ALA A 49 3.22 7.17 -0.20
C ALA A 49 4.70 7.50 0.01
N HIS A 50 5.27 7.13 1.16
CA HIS A 50 6.69 7.31 1.46
C HIS A 50 7.57 6.50 0.49
N ARG A 51 7.23 5.24 0.26
CA ARG A 51 7.91 4.37 -0.72
C ARG A 51 7.81 4.93 -2.14
N TYR A 52 6.62 5.37 -2.55
CA TYR A 52 6.38 5.94 -3.87
C TYR A 52 7.20 7.21 -4.12
N CYS A 53 7.24 8.12 -3.14
CA CYS A 53 8.05 9.33 -3.23
C CYS A 53 9.55 8.99 -3.32
N SER A 54 10.01 8.00 -2.54
CA SER A 54 11.39 7.53 -2.57
C SER A 54 11.77 6.87 -3.90
N SER A 55 10.90 6.05 -4.49
CA SER A 55 11.13 5.40 -5.79
C SER A 55 11.10 6.41 -6.94
N ARG A 56 10.17 7.37 -6.92
CA ARG A 56 10.06 8.42 -7.96
C ARG A 56 11.23 9.40 -7.93
N SER A 57 11.91 9.57 -6.79
CA SER A 57 13.13 10.38 -6.70
C SER A 57 14.39 9.69 -7.26
N GLN A 58 14.34 8.37 -7.50
CA GLN A 58 15.48 7.58 -8.00
C GLN A 58 15.39 7.23 -9.49
N ALA A 59 14.26 7.49 -10.15
CA ALA A 59 14.04 7.30 -11.59
C ALA A 59 14.11 8.64 -12.34
#